data_AF-A0A7S3DT37-F1
#
_entry.id   AF-A0A7S3DT37-F1
#
_cell.length_a   1.000
_cell.length_b   1.000
_cell.length_c   1.000
_cell.angle_alpha   90.00
_cell.angle_beta   90.00
_cell.angle_gamma   90.00
#
_symmetry.space_group_name_H-M   'P 1'
#
loop_
_entity.id
_entity.type
_entity.pdbx_description
1 polymer ?
#
loop_
_entity_poly.entity_id
_entity_poly.type
_entity_poly.pdbx_seq_one_letter_code
_entity_poly.pdbx_strand_id
1 'polypeptide(L)'
;KDSDIVLKLRPPSVEEAAQLEDRTLISFIYPKQNEDLVKQFQEQKSTVFAMDCIPRTLSRGQTYDALSSQANISGYVSTTSSFNLLCDIWYSNRLFSLSSLSMSSVLCWKQVMNLAVSLQVK
;
A
#
# COMPACT_ATOMS: atom_id res chain seq x y z
N LYS A 1 -4.84 -11.96 -27.07
CA LYS A 1 -5.88 -12.75 -26.36
C LYS A 1 -7.05 -11.81 -26.17
N ASP A 2 -8.11 -12.02 -26.90
CA ASP A 2 -9.27 -11.14 -26.94
C ASP A 2 -10.06 -11.25 -25.64
N SER A 3 -10.00 -10.19 -24.83
CA SER A 3 -10.75 -10.08 -23.59
C SER A 3 -11.49 -8.75 -23.64
N ASP A 4 -12.79 -8.79 -23.38
CA ASP A 4 -13.64 -7.60 -23.45
C ASP A 4 -13.40 -6.65 -22.26
N ILE A 5 -12.89 -7.21 -21.16
CA ILE A 5 -12.57 -6.48 -19.91
C ILE A 5 -11.12 -6.75 -19.53
N VAL A 6 -10.35 -5.68 -19.35
CA VAL A 6 -8.97 -5.69 -18.89
C VAL A 6 -8.91 -5.07 -17.50
N LEU A 7 -8.33 -5.81 -16.56
CA LEU A 7 -8.14 -5.37 -15.17
C LEU A 7 -6.65 -5.10 -14.95
N LYS A 8 -6.32 -3.90 -14.47
CA LYS A 8 -4.92 -3.55 -14.17
C LYS A 8 -4.79 -2.78 -12.87
N LEU A 9 -3.78 -3.11 -12.08
CA LEU A 9 -3.48 -2.46 -10.80
C LEU A 9 -2.71 -1.14 -10.96
N ARG A 10 -1.89 -1.02 -12.01
CA ARG A 10 -1.11 0.19 -12.29
C ARG A 10 -1.65 0.88 -13.54
N PRO A 11 -1.44 2.20 -13.68
CA PRO A 11 -1.75 2.86 -14.94
C PRO A 11 -1.02 2.15 -16.09
N PRO A 12 -1.70 1.89 -17.21
CA PRO A 12 -1.05 1.32 -18.38
C PRO A 12 -0.03 2.31 -18.95
N SER A 13 1.02 1.78 -19.56
CA SER A 13 1.92 2.58 -20.39
C SER A 13 1.22 3.01 -21.68
N VAL A 14 1.77 4.03 -22.35
CA VAL A 14 1.25 4.57 -23.62
C VAL A 14 1.15 3.49 -24.71
N GLU A 15 2.12 2.56 -24.73
CA GLU A 15 2.17 1.44 -25.67
C GLU A 15 1.07 0.41 -25.41
N GLU A 16 0.78 0.12 -24.14
CA GLU A 16 -0.31 -0.79 -23.76
C GLU A 16 -1.68 -0.12 -23.93
N ALA A 17 -1.78 1.19 -23.71
CA ALA A 17 -2.96 1.99 -23.98
C ALA A 17 -3.35 1.91 -25.47
N ALA A 18 -2.36 1.92 -26.39
CA ALA A 18 -2.60 1.74 -27.81
C ALA A 18 -3.27 0.39 -28.19
N GLN A 19 -3.08 -0.65 -27.37
CA GLN A 19 -3.61 -1.99 -27.64
C GLN A 19 -5.02 -2.23 -27.06
N LEU A 20 -5.53 -1.28 -26.27
CA LEU A 20 -6.81 -1.43 -25.57
C LEU A 20 -8.02 -1.18 -26.48
N GLU A 21 -7.89 -0.44 -27.58
CA GLU A 21 -8.94 -0.18 -28.58
C GLU A 21 -10.33 0.01 -27.94
N ASP A 22 -11.34 -0.78 -28.33
CA ASP A 22 -12.74 -0.64 -27.89
C ASP A 22 -13.07 -1.46 -26.63
N ARG A 23 -12.06 -1.82 -25.82
CA ARG A 23 -12.23 -2.67 -24.63
C ARG A 23 -12.49 -1.85 -23.38
N THR A 24 -13.05 -2.51 -22.36
CA THR A 24 -13.26 -1.90 -21.05
C THR A 24 -12.03 -2.07 -20.15
N LEU A 25 -11.43 -0.98 -19.70
CA LEU A 25 -10.31 -0.98 -18.75
C LEU A 25 -10.79 -0.56 -17.36
N ILE A 26 -10.51 -1.38 -16.34
CA ILE A 26 -10.68 -0.98 -14.94
C ILE A 26 -9.28 -0.91 -14.30
N SER A 27 -8.85 0.29 -13.94
CA SER A 27 -7.52 0.50 -13.36
C SER A 27 -7.38 1.81 -12.58
N PHE A 28 -6.22 2.01 -11.96
CA PHE A 28 -5.81 3.29 -11.39
C PHE A 28 -5.15 4.15 -12.47
N ILE A 29 -5.73 5.31 -12.77
CA ILE A 29 -5.27 6.17 -13.88
C ILE A 29 -4.78 7.52 -13.39
N TYR A 30 -5.30 8.00 -12.26
CA TYR A 30 -4.97 9.31 -11.71
C TYR A 30 -5.16 10.40 -12.78
N PRO A 31 -6.40 10.67 -13.22
CA PRO A 31 -6.67 11.52 -14.38
C PRO A 31 -6.18 12.95 -14.19
N LYS A 32 -6.01 13.41 -12.94
CA LYS A 32 -5.42 14.72 -12.63
C LYS A 32 -3.91 14.81 -12.91
N GLN A 33 -3.21 13.69 -12.89
CA GLN A 33 -1.75 13.64 -13.07
C GLN A 33 -1.37 13.24 -14.50
N ASN A 34 -2.21 12.44 -15.15
CA ASN A 34 -1.94 11.85 -16.46
C ASN A 34 -2.98 12.29 -17.51
N GLU A 35 -3.02 13.58 -17.83
CA GLU A 35 -3.97 14.13 -18.81
C GLU A 35 -3.75 13.57 -20.23
N ASP A 36 -2.51 13.25 -20.60
CA ASP A 36 -2.17 12.74 -21.93
C ASP A 36 -2.70 11.33 -22.18
N LEU A 37 -2.67 10.46 -21.16
CA LEU A 37 -3.30 9.14 -21.23
C LEU A 37 -4.81 9.24 -21.39
N VAL A 38 -5.44 10.20 -20.69
CA VAL A 38 -6.89 10.42 -20.80
C VAL A 38 -7.27 10.88 -22.20
N LYS A 39 -6.48 11.77 -22.83
CA LYS A 39 -6.70 12.20 -24.22
C LYS A 39 -6.57 11.02 -25.19
N GLN A 40 -5.56 10.17 -25.02
CA GLN A 40 -5.39 8.98 -25.83
C GLN A 40 -6.59 8.03 -25.73
N PHE A 41 -7.11 7.80 -24.51
CA PHE A 41 -8.30 6.97 -24.31
C PHE A 41 -9.58 7.58 -24.91
N GLN A 42 -9.69 8.91 -24.95
CA GLN A 42 -10.79 9.62 -25.62
C GLN A 42 -10.72 9.45 -27.14
N GLU A 43 -9.53 9.56 -27.73
CA GLU A 43 -9.32 9.36 -29.18
C GLU A 43 -9.63 7.92 -29.60
N GLN A 44 -9.31 6.94 -28.75
CA GLN A 44 -9.53 5.52 -29.00
C GLN A 44 -10.96 5.05 -28.74
N LYS A 45 -11.83 5.91 -28.17
CA LYS A 45 -13.20 5.56 -27.73
C LYS A 45 -13.30 4.41 -26.72
N SER A 46 -12.17 4.04 -26.11
CA SER A 46 -12.10 3.01 -25.07
C SER A 46 -12.94 3.38 -23.84
N THR A 47 -13.57 2.39 -23.20
CA THR A 47 -14.33 2.61 -21.96
C THR A 47 -13.41 2.40 -20.76
N VAL A 48 -13.21 3.44 -19.97
CA VAL A 48 -12.20 3.41 -18.90
C VAL A 48 -12.81 3.79 -17.55
N PHE A 49 -12.69 2.90 -16.57
CA PHE A 49 -13.11 3.10 -15.19
C PHE A 49 -11.88 3.35 -14.30
N ALA A 50 -11.79 4.59 -13.83
CA ALA A 50 -10.77 5.05 -12.90
C ALA A 50 -11.18 4.73 -11.45
N MET A 51 -10.50 3.77 -10.82
CA MET A 51 -10.79 3.34 -9.44
C MET A 51 -10.50 4.40 -8.39
N ASP A 52 -9.69 5.41 -8.72
CA ASP A 52 -9.35 6.53 -7.85
C ASP A 52 -10.45 7.59 -7.75
N CYS A 53 -11.36 7.64 -8.73
CA CYS A 53 -12.47 8.60 -8.75
C CYS A 53 -13.77 8.05 -8.14
N ILE A 54 -13.73 6.92 -7.42
CA ILE A 54 -14.92 6.36 -6.78
C ILE A 54 -15.42 7.35 -5.70
N PRO A 55 -16.67 7.84 -5.82
CA PRO A 55 -17.19 8.84 -4.90
C PRO A 55 -17.37 8.23 -3.50
N ARG A 56 -16.58 8.72 -2.55
CA ARG A 56 -16.64 8.29 -1.14
C ARG A 56 -17.94 8.71 -0.43
N THR A 57 -18.78 9.50 -1.07
CA THR A 57 -20.07 9.97 -0.55
C THR A 57 -21.18 8.91 -0.63
N LEU A 58 -21.02 7.87 -1.44
CA LEU A 58 -21.98 6.76 -1.49
C LEU A 58 -21.57 5.67 -0.49
N SER A 59 -22.47 5.37 0.46
CA SER A 59 -22.33 4.24 1.40
C SER A 59 -22.05 2.89 0.68
N ARG A 60 -22.64 2.66 -0.50
CA ARG A 60 -22.39 1.46 -1.33
C ARG A 60 -21.04 1.47 -2.06
N GLY A 61 -20.46 2.65 -2.28
CA GLY A 61 -19.17 2.81 -2.96
C GLY A 61 -17.97 2.45 -2.07
N GLN A 62 -18.15 2.46 -0.75
CA GLN A 62 -17.10 2.16 0.23
C GLN A 62 -16.56 0.73 0.08
N THR A 63 -17.41 -0.24 -0.28
CA THR A 63 -16.98 -1.63 -0.53
C THR A 63 -16.04 -1.76 -1.73
N TYR A 64 -16.10 -0.81 -2.67
CA TYR A 64 -15.30 -0.82 -3.89
C TYR A 64 -14.10 0.13 -3.83
N ASP A 65 -13.87 0.82 -2.69
CA ASP A 65 -12.72 1.71 -2.52
C ASP A 65 -11.44 0.90 -2.31
N ALA A 66 -10.72 0.68 -3.41
CA ALA A 66 -9.45 -0.02 -3.42
C ALA A 66 -8.32 0.78 -2.73
N LEU A 67 -8.43 2.11 -2.61
CA LEU A 67 -7.43 2.92 -1.87
C LEU A 67 -7.51 2.66 -0.37
N SER A 68 -8.73 2.51 0.17
CA SER A 68 -8.93 2.17 1.58
C SER A 68 -8.33 0.79 1.93
N SER A 69 -8.51 -0.19 1.04
CA SER A 69 -7.92 -1.53 1.20
C SER A 69 -6.39 -1.50 1.20
N GLN A 70 -5.79 -0.75 0.28
CA GLN A 70 -4.33 -0.58 0.21
C GLN A 70 -3.77 0.18 1.42
N ALA A 71 -4.47 1.22 1.89
CA ALA A 71 -4.07 1.98 3.07
C ALA A 71 -4.05 1.11 4.33
N ASN A 72 -5.04 0.24 4.51
CA ASN A 72 -5.10 -0.67 5.64
C ASN A 72 -3.91 -1.64 5.66
N ILE A 73 -3.60 -2.26 4.51
CA ILE A 73 -2.45 -3.18 4.38
C ILE A 73 -1.13 -2.43 4.62
N SER A 74 -0.98 -1.24 4.04
CA SER A 74 0.22 -0.44 4.19
C SER A 74 0.50 -0.07 5.66
N GLY A 75 -0.55 0.20 6.46
CA GLY A 75 -0.40 0.50 7.88
C GLY A 75 0.09 -0.69 8.72
N TYR A 76 -0.35 -1.91 8.36
CA TYR A 76 0.13 -3.12 9.01
C TYR A 76 1.60 -3.42 8.65
N VAL A 77 1.94 -3.28 7.36
CA VAL A 77 3.30 -3.51 6.86
C VAL A 77 4.27 -2.50 7.45
N SER A 78 3.88 -1.22 7.58
CA SER A 78 4.76 -0.19 8.16
C SER A 78 5.08 -0.47 9.63
N THR A 79 4.08 -0.91 10.41
CA THR A 79 4.27 -1.27 11.83
C THR A 79 5.22 -2.46 11.97
N THR A 80 4.99 -3.51 11.19
CA THR A 80 5.81 -4.72 11.20
C THR A 80 7.25 -4.41 10.77
N SER A 81 7.42 -3.64 9.70
CA SER A 81 8.74 -3.24 9.19
C SER A 81 9.49 -2.37 10.19
N SER A 82 8.79 -1.47 10.89
CA SER A 82 9.39 -0.62 11.93
C SER A 82 9.88 -1.42 13.13
N PHE A 83 9.11 -2.42 13.56
CA PHE A 83 9.52 -3.30 14.64
C PHE A 83 10.76 -4.12 14.24
N ASN A 84 10.80 -4.62 13.01
CA ASN A 84 11.97 -5.35 12.49
C ASN A 84 13.23 -4.46 12.52
N LEU A 85 13.13 -3.21 12.05
CA LEU A 85 14.23 -2.25 12.10
C LEU A 85 14.69 -1.96 13.53
N LEU A 86 13.75 -1.84 14.47
CA LEU A 86 14.04 -1.62 15.89
C LEU A 86 14.84 -2.79 16.49
N CYS A 87 14.42 -4.03 16.21
CA CYS A 87 15.13 -5.23 16.63
C CYS A 87 16.54 -5.27 16.04
N ASP A 88 16.71 -5.00 14.74
CA ASP A 88 18.01 -5.00 14.08
C ASP A 88 18.98 -3.96 14.69
N ILE A 89 18.48 -2.76 15.00
CA ILE A 89 19.25 -1.70 15.67
C ILE A 89 19.68 -2.15 17.08
N TRP A 90 18.78 -2.79 17.81
CA TRP A 90 19.05 -3.28 19.16
C TRP A 90 20.10 -4.40 19.15
N TYR A 91 19.97 -5.37 18.23
CA TYR A 91 20.95 -6.45 18.07
C TYR A 91 22.32 -5.96 17.54
N SER A 92 22.34 -4.93 16.68
CA SER A 92 23.59 -4.37 16.15
C SER A 92 24.29 -3.39 17.11
N ASN A 93 23.83 -3.24 18.35
CA ASN A 93 24.43 -2.38 19.38
C ASN A 93 24.68 -0.93 18.92
N ARG A 94 23.92 -0.44 17.92
CA ARG A 94 24.27 0.78 17.19
C ARG A 94 23.78 2.07 17.87
N LEU A 95 23.00 1.99 18.94
CA LEU A 95 22.41 3.17 19.60
C LEU A 95 22.33 3.17 21.13
N PHE A 96 22.82 2.14 21.84
CA PHE A 96 22.74 2.10 23.32
C PHE A 96 24.12 2.14 23.97
N SER A 97 24.60 3.35 24.26
CA SER A 97 25.60 3.54 25.33
C SER A 97 24.91 3.25 26.65
N LEU A 98 25.13 2.07 27.22
CA LEU A 98 24.58 1.58 28.49
C LEU A 98 24.85 2.47 29.72
N SER A 99 25.61 3.57 29.57
CA SER A 99 25.99 4.48 30.65
C SER A 99 24.93 5.52 31.04
N SER A 100 23.87 5.71 30.25
CA SER A 100 22.85 6.76 30.51
C SER A 100 21.49 6.26 30.97
N LEU A 101 21.27 4.95 31.08
CA LEU A 101 20.01 4.40 31.60
C LEU A 101 20.11 4.04 33.08
N SER A 102 19.19 4.62 33.86
CA SER A 102 18.87 4.15 35.20
C SER A 102 18.58 2.64 35.21
N MET A 103 19.19 1.93 36.17
CA MET A 103 19.08 0.48 36.33
C MET A 103 17.63 -0.02 36.45
N SER A 104 16.71 0.85 36.90
CA SER A 104 15.26 0.58 36.98
C SER A 104 14.60 0.41 35.60
N SER A 105 15.04 1.17 34.60
CA SER A 105 14.49 1.11 33.23
C SER A 105 14.91 -0.16 32.50
N VAL A 106 16.11 -0.68 32.81
CA VAL A 106 16.66 -1.92 32.24
C VAL A 106 15.91 -3.15 32.76
N LEU A 107 15.55 -3.17 34.05
CA LEU A 107 14.75 -4.25 34.65
C LEU A 107 13.32 -4.29 34.10
N CYS A 108 12.68 -3.13 33.94
CA CYS A 108 11.35 -3.03 33.34
C CYS A 108 11.34 -3.60 31.91
N TRP A 109 12.35 -3.28 31.11
CA TRP A 109 12.47 -3.79 29.73
C TRP A 109 12.82 -5.28 29.66
N LYS A 110 13.63 -5.81 30.59
CA LYS A 110 13.89 -7.25 30.70
C LYS A 110 12.62 -8.05 30.99
N GLN A 111 11.73 -7.50 31.83
CA GLN A 111 10.43 -8.09 32.14
C GLN A 111 9.50 -8.10 30.91
N VAL A 112 9.46 -6.98 30.17
CA VAL A 112 8.66 -6.84 28.94
C VAL A 112 9.17 -7.75 27.82
N MET A 113 10.49 -7.87 27.65
CA MET A 113 11.08 -8.78 26.65
C MET A 113 10.83 -10.26 26.96
N ASN A 114 10.90 -10.68 28.23
CA ASN A 114 10.55 -12.05 28.62
C ASN A 114 9.07 -12.38 28.33
N LEU A 115 8.18 -11.39 28.53
CA LEU A 115 6.76 -11.52 28.16
C LEU A 115 6.55 -11.59 26.64
N ALA A 116 7.27 -10.79 25.86
CA ALA A 116 7.19 -10.78 24.40
C ALA A 116 7.72 -12.09 23.77
N VAL A 117 8.85 -12.60 24.27
CA VAL A 117 9.41 -13.89 23.82
C VAL A 117 8.49 -15.05 24.18
N SER A 118 7.82 -15.01 25.34
CA SER A 118 6.85 -16.05 25.72
C SER A 118 5.56 -16.02 24.88
N LEU A 119 5.23 -14.90 24.22
CA LEU A 119 4.06 -14.76 23.37
C LEU A 119 4.30 -15.16 21.90
N GLN A 120 5.56 -15.20 21.44
CA GLN A 120 5.89 -15.71 20.10
C GLN A 120 6.02 -17.24 20.02
N VAL A 121 6.02 -17.95 21.15
CA VAL A 121 6.17 -19.42 21.23
C VAL A 121 4.84 -20.14 21.55
N LYS A 122 3.72 -19.43 21.62
CA LYS A 122 2.37 -20.00 21.69
C LYS A 122 1.56 -19.59 20.48
#